data_AF-A0AAW2LQF2-F1
#
_entry.id   AF-A0AAW2LQF2-F1
#
_cell.length_a   1.000
_cell.length_b   1.000
_cell.length_c   1.000
_cell.angle_alpha   90.00
_cell.angle_beta   90.00
_cell.angle_gamma   90.00
#
_symmetry.space_group_name_H-M   'P 1'
#
loop_
_entity.id
_entity.type
_entity.pdbx_description
1 polymer ?
#
loop_
_entity_poly.entity_id
_entity_poly.type
_entity_poly.pdbx_seq_one_letter_code
_entity_poly.pdbx_strand_id
1 'polypeptide(L)'
;MDTARAQNGTTTATLDPLEARALNAMFARWGISATNDWNISGELCSGVAIDNTTYAPFNQGIKCDCTYNNRTTCHITALRVYESSVTGPIPDELWNLTYMDYLYV
;
A
#
# COMPACT_ATOMS: atom_id res chain seq x y z
N MET A 1 11.71 1.65 -26.39
CA MET A 1 10.39 1.00 -26.37
C MET A 1 10.41 0.02 -25.21
N ASP A 2 10.28 0.54 -24.00
CA ASP A 2 10.30 -0.29 -22.79
C ASP A 2 8.93 -0.91 -22.59
N THR A 3 8.89 -2.22 -22.72
CA THR A 3 7.69 -3.02 -22.56
C THR A 3 7.32 -3.05 -21.08
N ALA A 4 6.33 -2.24 -20.71
CA ALA A 4 5.62 -2.34 -19.45
C ALA A 4 5.08 -3.77 -19.30
N ARG A 5 5.71 -4.57 -18.43
CA ARG A 5 5.19 -5.88 -18.05
C ARG A 5 4.26 -5.72 -16.87
N ALA A 6 2.96 -5.85 -17.13
CA ALA A 6 1.94 -6.09 -16.13
C ALA A 6 2.38 -7.24 -15.22
N GLN A 7 2.54 -6.98 -13.92
CA GLN A 7 2.78 -8.04 -12.94
C GLN A 7 1.43 -8.64 -12.56
N ASN A 8 1.07 -9.69 -13.29
CA ASN A 8 -0.14 -10.46 -13.03
C ASN A 8 0.09 -11.30 -11.76
N GLY A 9 -0.55 -10.89 -10.65
CA GLY A 9 -0.91 -11.68 -9.46
C GLY A 9 0.09 -12.69 -8.90
N THR A 10 0.61 -12.37 -7.70
CA THR A 10 1.50 -13.14 -6.81
C THR A 10 2.99 -12.85 -7.01
N THR A 11 3.54 -12.04 -6.11
CA THR A 11 4.98 -11.85 -5.93
C THR A 11 5.46 -12.69 -4.73
N THR A 12 6.69 -13.21 -4.78
CA THR A 12 7.37 -13.77 -3.59
C THR A 12 8.05 -12.69 -2.75
N ALA A 13 8.09 -11.45 -3.26
CA ALA A 13 8.60 -10.31 -2.53
C ALA A 13 7.67 -9.97 -1.35
N THR A 14 8.26 -9.52 -0.26
CA THR A 14 7.53 -9.10 0.93
C THR A 14 7.66 -7.59 1.11
N LEU A 15 6.62 -6.94 1.62
CA LEU A 15 6.72 -5.56 2.06
C LEU A 15 7.81 -5.44 3.14
N ASP A 16 8.56 -4.33 3.11
CA ASP A 16 9.51 -4.00 4.16
C ASP A 16 8.84 -4.07 5.55
N PRO A 17 9.42 -4.78 6.53
CA PRO A 17 8.80 -4.95 7.84
C PRO A 17 8.57 -3.65 8.62
N LEU A 18 9.33 -2.58 8.37
CA LEU A 18 9.09 -1.26 8.97
C LEU A 18 7.85 -0.61 8.36
N GLU A 19 7.70 -0.65 7.05
CA GLU A 19 6.54 -0.11 6.36
C GLU A 19 5.27 -0.89 6.71
N ALA A 20 5.34 -2.22 6.80
CA ALA A 20 4.23 -3.06 7.24
C ALA A 20 3.78 -2.70 8.67
N ARG A 21 4.73 -2.50 9.60
CA ARG A 21 4.42 -2.09 10.98
C ARG A 21 3.84 -0.68 11.02
N ALA A 22 4.40 0.24 10.26
CA ALA A 22 3.93 1.62 10.16
C ALA A 22 2.48 1.66 9.66
N LEU A 23 2.19 1.03 8.52
CA LEU A 23 0.85 1.00 7.94
C LEU A 23 -0.18 0.41 8.91
N ASN A 24 0.14 -0.73 9.54
CA ASN A 24 -0.76 -1.36 10.50
C ASN A 24 -1.02 -0.46 11.73
N ALA A 25 0.00 0.22 12.24
CA ALA A 25 -0.14 1.15 13.35
C ALA A 25 -1.00 2.36 12.98
N MET A 26 -0.81 2.93 11.78
CA MET A 26 -1.64 4.01 11.26
C MET A 26 -3.11 3.58 11.15
N PHE A 27 -3.37 2.42 10.54
CA PHE A 27 -4.73 1.91 10.36
C PHE A 27 -5.40 1.60 11.70
N ALA A 28 -4.67 1.06 12.67
CA ALA A 28 -5.19 0.86 14.03
C ALA A 28 -5.58 2.18 14.70
N ARG A 29 -4.75 3.22 14.60
CA ARG A 29 -5.04 4.56 15.15
C ARG A 29 -6.26 5.21 14.49
N TRP A 30 -6.40 5.02 13.18
CA TRP A 30 -7.47 5.57 12.38
C TRP A 30 -8.76 4.74 12.36
N GLY A 31 -8.75 3.56 12.98
CA GLY A 31 -9.89 2.64 12.97
C GLY A 31 -10.20 2.06 11.59
N ILE A 32 -9.20 2.03 10.70
CA ILE A 32 -9.33 1.52 9.33
C ILE A 32 -9.22 0.00 9.36
N SER A 33 -10.15 -0.67 8.69
CA SER A 33 -10.11 -2.11 8.44
C SER A 33 -10.15 -2.38 6.94
N ALA A 34 -9.51 -3.46 6.50
CA ALA A 34 -9.61 -3.90 5.12
C ALA A 34 -11.09 -4.13 4.73
N THR A 35 -11.51 -3.52 3.62
CA THR A 35 -12.83 -3.74 3.03
C THR A 35 -12.76 -4.86 2.01
N ASN A 36 -13.90 -5.39 1.56
CA ASN A 36 -13.94 -6.37 0.47
C ASN A 36 -13.28 -5.85 -0.81
N ASP A 37 -13.37 -4.53 -1.03
CA ASP A 37 -12.77 -3.85 -2.19
C ASP A 37 -11.24 -3.78 -2.11
N TRP A 38 -10.70 -3.86 -0.89
CA TRP A 38 -9.28 -3.85 -0.56
C TRP A 38 -8.95 -5.10 0.27
N ASN A 39 -9.34 -6.27 -0.23
CA ASN A 39 -9.15 -7.54 0.47
C ASN A 39 -7.71 -8.04 0.29
N ILE A 40 -6.78 -7.49 1.07
CA ILE A 40 -5.44 -8.04 1.16
C ILE A 40 -5.43 -9.15 2.22
N SER A 41 -5.61 -10.39 1.77
CA SER A 41 -5.30 -11.55 2.62
C SER A 41 -3.82 -11.93 2.44
N GLY A 42 -3.07 -11.98 3.55
CA GLY A 42 -1.65 -12.32 3.54
C GLY A 42 -0.71 -11.11 3.39
N GLU A 43 0.09 -11.08 2.33
CA GLU A 43 1.10 -10.05 2.08
C GLU A 43 0.45 -8.73 1.61
N LEU A 44 0.75 -7.63 2.30
CA LEU A 44 0.16 -6.30 2.06
C LEU A 44 0.40 -5.80 0.62
N CYS A 45 1.58 -6.06 0.06
CA CYS A 45 1.89 -5.71 -1.32
C CYS A 45 1.58 -6.86 -2.30
N SER A 46 0.30 -7.24 -2.38
CA SER A 46 -0.18 -8.27 -3.30
C SER A 46 -1.47 -7.85 -4.04
N GLY A 47 -1.82 -8.58 -5.09
CA GLY A 47 -3.04 -8.34 -5.88
C GLY A 47 -3.12 -6.90 -6.41
N VAL A 48 -4.19 -6.20 -6.04
CA VAL A 48 -4.45 -4.81 -6.47
C VAL A 48 -3.41 -3.81 -5.96
N ALA A 49 -2.61 -4.14 -4.94
CA ALA A 49 -1.55 -3.26 -4.45
C ALA A 49 -0.37 -3.14 -5.43
N ILE A 50 -0.15 -4.13 -6.30
CA ILE A 50 1.02 -4.20 -7.21
C ILE A 50 0.64 -4.10 -8.69
N ASP A 51 -0.66 -4.06 -9.00
CA ASP A 51 -1.12 -3.90 -10.37
C ASP A 51 -1.13 -2.41 -10.81
N ASN A 52 -1.37 -2.20 -12.10
CA ASN A 52 -1.42 -0.88 -12.72
C ASN A 52 -2.80 -0.21 -12.65
N THR A 53 -3.75 -0.76 -11.88
CA THR A 53 -5.08 -0.17 -11.76
C THR A 53 -5.02 1.13 -10.98
N THR A 54 -5.90 2.07 -11.32
CA THR A 54 -6.10 3.26 -10.50
C THR A 54 -6.76 2.89 -9.18
N TYR A 55 -6.69 3.78 -8.19
CA TYR A 55 -7.45 3.63 -6.96
C TYR A 55 -8.97 3.67 -7.14
N ALA A 56 -9.54 4.03 -8.29
CA ALA A 56 -10.99 4.00 -8.49
C ALA A 56 -11.48 2.55 -8.62
N PRO A 57 -12.51 2.10 -7.86
CA PRO A 57 -13.46 2.87 -7.03
C PRO A 57 -13.14 2.92 -5.52
N PHE A 58 -11.92 2.59 -5.09
CA PHE A 58 -11.54 2.45 -3.69
C PHE A 58 -11.27 3.79 -2.99
N ASN A 59 -11.96 3.99 -1.87
CA ASN A 59 -11.75 5.11 -0.95
C ASN A 59 -10.48 4.91 -0.11
N GLN A 60 -10.06 3.66 0.09
CA GLN A 60 -8.86 3.31 0.84
C GLN A 60 -8.02 2.28 0.10
N GLY A 61 -6.69 2.35 0.26
CA GLY A 61 -5.77 1.35 -0.26
C GLY A 61 -4.33 1.84 -0.37
N ILE A 62 -3.44 0.94 -0.76
CA ILE A 62 -2.02 1.23 -1.02
C ILE A 62 -1.64 0.83 -2.44
N LYS A 63 -0.54 1.38 -2.93
CA LYS A 63 0.21 0.85 -4.07
C LYS A 63 1.63 0.58 -3.65
N CYS A 64 2.21 -0.45 -4.23
CA CYS A 64 3.56 -0.88 -3.95
C CYS A 64 4.40 -1.04 -5.22
N ASP A 65 5.70 -0.83 -5.06
CA ASP A 65 6.71 -1.23 -6.03
C ASP A 65 7.56 -2.37 -5.44
N CYS A 66 7.52 -3.53 -6.10
CA CYS A 66 8.25 -4.74 -5.72
C CYS A 66 9.47 -5.02 -6.61
N THR A 67 10.02 -4.00 -7.27
CA THR A 67 11.20 -4.17 -8.13
C THR A 67 12.53 -4.08 -7.36
N TYR A 68 12.49 -3.72 -6.08
CA TYR A 68 13.64 -3.56 -5.20
C TYR A 68 14.30 -4.90 -4.82
N ASN A 69 15.59 -4.83 -4.49
CA ASN A 69 16.40 -5.95 -3.98
C ASN A 69 16.23 -7.25 -4.80
N ASN A 70 16.41 -7.16 -6.13
CA ASN A 70 16.19 -8.28 -7.04
C ASN A 70 14.79 -8.90 -6.95
N ARG A 71 13.76 -8.06 -6.78
CA ARG A 71 12.35 -8.46 -6.64
C ARG A 71 12.08 -9.32 -5.41
N THR A 72 12.73 -8.99 -4.29
CA THR A 72 12.49 -9.64 -2.99
C THR A 72 11.89 -8.70 -1.95
N THR A 73 11.96 -7.38 -2.17
CA THR A 73 11.39 -6.37 -1.27
C THR A 73 10.39 -5.52 -2.03
N CYS A 74 9.25 -5.27 -1.39
CA CYS A 74 8.27 -4.28 -1.83
C CYS A 74 8.32 -3.05 -0.95
N HIS A 75 8.02 -1.90 -1.55
CA HIS A 75 7.85 -0.65 -0.84
C HIS A 75 6.53 0.02 -1.17
N ILE A 76 5.91 0.68 -0.18
CA ILE A 76 4.67 1.44 -0.40
C ILE A 76 5.02 2.73 -1.13
N THR A 77 4.50 2.90 -2.34
CA THR A 77 4.72 4.09 -3.15
C THR A 77 3.56 5.07 -3.08
N ALA A 78 2.37 4.61 -2.68
CA ALA A 78 1.24 5.51 -2.48
C ALA A 78 0.20 4.97 -1.52
N LEU A 79 -0.36 5.85 -0.69
CA LEU A 79 -1.38 5.57 0.31
C LEU A 79 -2.61 6.44 0.03
N ARG A 80 -3.79 5.81 0.01
CA ARG A 80 -5.08 6.48 -0.09
C ARG A 80 -5.94 6.17 1.12
N VAL A 81 -6.45 7.21 1.77
CA VAL A 81 -7.42 7.19 2.88
C VAL A 81 -8.50 8.26 2.66
N TYR A 82 -8.95 8.37 1.41
CA TYR A 82 -9.89 9.39 0.94
C TYR A 82 -11.33 9.01 1.30
N GLU A 83 -12.16 9.95 1.77
CA GLU A 83 -13.55 9.69 2.22
C GLU A 83 -13.70 8.62 3.32
N SER A 84 -12.57 8.18 3.90
CA SER A 84 -12.58 7.40 5.11
C SER A 84 -12.89 8.40 6.23
N SER A 85 -13.86 8.14 7.09
CA SER A 85 -14.25 9.02 8.23
C SER A 85 -13.16 9.06 9.32
N VAL A 86 -11.90 9.17 8.90
CA VAL A 86 -10.71 9.24 9.72
C VAL A 86 -10.67 10.62 10.33
N THR A 87 -10.48 10.67 11.64
CA THR A 87 -10.39 11.91 12.40
C THR A 87 -9.13 11.90 13.25
N GLY A 88 -8.57 13.08 13.46
CA GLY A 88 -7.34 13.25 14.23
C GLY A 88 -6.12 13.58 13.36
N PRO A 89 -4.93 13.70 13.99
CA PRO A 89 -3.70 14.04 13.29
C PRO A 89 -3.25 12.91 12.36
N ILE A 90 -2.45 13.29 11.36
CA ILE A 90 -1.67 12.32 10.60
C ILE A 90 -0.62 11.72 11.56
N PRO A 91 -0.57 10.38 11.72
CA PRO A 91 0.30 9.69 12.66
C PRO A 91 1.77 9.77 12.23
N ASP A 92 2.69 9.85 13.20
CA ASP A 92 4.13 9.93 12.95
C ASP A 92 4.68 8.68 12.24
N GLU A 93 3.98 7.55 12.32
CA GLU A 93 4.32 6.34 11.58
C GLU A 93 4.34 6.56 10.06
N LEU A 94 3.64 7.58 9.54
CA LEU A 94 3.71 7.97 8.13
C LEU A 94 5.16 8.23 7.69
N TRP A 95 6.01 8.77 8.57
CA TRP A 95 7.40 9.08 8.27
C TRP A 95 8.27 7.84 8.03
N ASN A 96 7.80 6.65 8.39
CA ASN A 96 8.48 5.40 8.09
C ASN A 96 8.19 4.87 6.67
N LEU A 97 7.22 5.45 5.95
CA LEU A 97 6.90 5.11 4.56
C LEU A 97 7.79 5.90 3.60
N THR A 98 9.11 5.68 3.68
CA THR A 98 10.12 6.54 3.05
C THR A 98 10.18 6.46 1.52
N TYR A 99 9.53 5.47 0.93
CA TYR A 99 9.43 5.28 -0.53
C TYR A 99 8.10 5.80 -1.11
N MET A 100 7.27 6.44 -0.28
CA MET A 100 5.96 6.91 -0.69
C MET A 100 6.07 8.24 -1.46
N ASP A 101 5.55 8.24 -2.69
CA ASP A 101 5.48 9.40 -3.57
C ASP A 101 4.14 10.15 -3.44
N TYR A 102 3.06 9.43 -3.14
CA TYR A 102 1.71 10.00 -3.11
C TYR A 102 0.95 9.65 -1.82
N LEU A 103 0.39 10.67 -1.20
CA LEU A 103 -0.57 10.55 -0.11
C LEU A 103 -1.89 11.22 -0.52
N TYR A 104 -2.97 10.45 -0.52
CA TYR A 104 -4.33 10.94 -0.77
C TYR A 104 -5.13 10.85 0.52
N VAL A 105 -5.44 12.00 1.12
CA VAL A 105 -6.27 12.15 2.33
C VAL A 105 -7.56 12.90 2.00
#